data_AF-A0A432UFE5-F1
#
_entry.id   AF-A0A432UFE5-F1
#
_cell.length_a   1.000
_cell.length_b   1.000
_cell.length_c   1.000
_cell.angle_alpha   90.00
_cell.angle_beta   90.00
_cell.angle_gamma   90.00
#
_symmetry.space_group_name_H-M   'P 1'
#
loop_
_entity.id
_entity.type
_entity.pdbx_description
1 polymer ?
#
loop_
_entity_poly.entity_id
_entity_poly.type
_entity_poly.pdbx_seq_one_letter_code
_entity_poly.pdbx_strand_id
1 'polypeptide(L)'
;MARDKGLPLLKVQHHLAHALSALGEEAGKPALALILDGAGLGEDGLIRGGEIYLVEGPSFQRLGGLSPVPMPGGEAAEREPWRMLLAYLSFFTQDLPGGLPRIPLEKVDLLRQILSRGRSPLTTGAGRLFEALGCFLCGETVNRYEGELAARLEALATKGEGERPYLVSPRKEEGRYHLPPWEFFQKALADLRAGVPPEEVAARFHRGLARSLVQLLVELSRKTGLRRVALSGGCFQNAFFFKEIVTALRQAGLSPLFNTRLPPNDGGISYGQAVYASLFSSENRW
;
A
#
# COMPACT_ATOMS: atom_id res chain seq x y z
N MET A 1 21.26 -3.96 19.69
CA MET A 1 21.72 -2.55 19.79
C MET A 1 20.94 -1.73 20.81
N ALA A 2 19.62 -1.50 20.69
CA ALA A 2 18.89 -0.68 21.67
C ALA A 2 18.75 -1.35 23.07
N ARG A 3 18.52 -2.67 23.11
CA ARG A 3 18.45 -3.45 24.36
C ARG A 3 19.76 -3.46 25.16
N ASP A 4 20.88 -3.28 24.48
CA ASP A 4 22.21 -3.43 25.06
C ASP A 4 22.69 -2.14 25.74
N LYS A 5 21.86 -1.08 25.76
CA LYS A 5 22.21 0.25 26.27
C LYS A 5 21.92 0.45 27.76
N GLY A 6 21.25 -0.51 28.43
CA GLY A 6 20.90 -0.39 29.85
C GLY A 6 19.91 0.75 30.18
N LEU A 7 19.27 1.33 29.16
CA LEU A 7 18.25 2.38 29.29
C LEU A 7 16.85 1.79 29.13
N PRO A 8 15.79 2.47 29.65
CA PRO A 8 14.41 2.08 29.39
C PRO A 8 14.12 1.98 27.89
N LEU A 9 13.48 0.89 27.47
CA LEU A 9 13.18 0.62 26.06
C LEU A 9 11.71 0.89 25.76
N LEU A 10 11.47 1.88 24.91
CA LEU A 10 10.16 2.15 24.31
C LEU A 10 10.10 1.49 22.92
N LYS A 11 9.10 0.63 22.68
CA LYS A 11 8.86 0.04 21.37
C LYS A 11 7.79 0.85 20.65
N VAL A 12 7.99 1.09 19.36
CA VAL A 12 7.04 1.84 18.51
C VAL A 12 6.69 0.96 17.31
N GLN A 13 5.39 0.88 16.99
CA GLN A 13 4.92 0.13 15.83
C GLN A 13 5.34 0.83 14.53
N HIS A 14 5.74 0.05 13.50
CA HIS A 14 6.29 0.55 12.23
C HIS A 14 5.41 1.58 11.52
N HIS A 15 4.13 1.27 11.32
CA HIS A 15 3.18 2.17 10.66
C HIS A 15 2.79 3.37 11.50
N LEU A 16 2.74 3.22 12.83
CA LEU A 16 2.58 4.35 13.73
C LEU A 16 3.77 5.31 13.61
N ALA A 17 5.00 4.79 13.55
CA ALA A 17 6.17 5.63 13.34
C ALA A 17 6.13 6.36 11.99
N HIS A 18 5.70 5.69 10.91
CA HIS A 18 5.44 6.35 9.62
C HIS A 18 4.40 7.46 9.73
N ALA A 19 3.27 7.20 10.39
CA ALA A 19 2.21 8.19 10.58
C ALA A 19 2.69 9.41 11.39
N LEU A 20 3.38 9.18 12.51
CA LEU A 20 3.91 10.22 13.37
C LEU A 20 5.04 11.01 12.70
N SER A 21 5.82 10.37 11.83
CA SER A 21 6.82 11.05 11.02
C SER A 21 6.16 12.06 10.07
N ALA A 22 5.07 11.68 9.41
CA ALA A 22 4.32 12.56 8.52
C ALA A 22 3.53 13.66 9.26
N LEU A 23 2.99 13.36 10.45
CA LEU A 23 2.32 14.34 11.29
C LEU A 23 3.29 15.34 11.93
N GLY A 24 4.50 14.89 12.25
CA GLY A 24 5.56 15.68 12.87
C GLY A 24 5.09 16.43 14.12
N GLU A 25 5.34 17.74 14.15
CA GLU A 25 4.97 18.60 15.27
C GLU A 25 3.45 18.68 15.49
N GLU A 26 2.63 18.33 14.49
CA GLU A 26 1.18 18.32 14.64
C GLU A 26 0.60 16.98 15.12
N ALA A 27 1.44 16.02 15.53
CA ALA A 27 1.03 14.70 15.98
C ALA A 27 0.15 14.71 17.25
N GLY A 28 0.15 15.80 18.03
CA GLY A 28 -0.73 15.95 19.19
C GLY A 28 -2.22 16.17 18.86
N LYS A 29 -2.57 16.30 17.57
CA LYS A 29 -3.96 16.45 17.11
C LYS A 29 -4.41 15.19 16.37
N PRO A 30 -5.64 14.68 16.61
CA PRO A 30 -6.18 13.51 15.91
C PRO A 30 -6.12 13.63 14.38
N ALA A 31 -5.82 12.52 13.71
CA ALA A 31 -5.79 12.41 12.26
C ALA A 31 -6.11 11.00 11.78
N LEU A 32 -6.59 10.90 10.54
CA LEU A 32 -6.48 9.64 9.79
C LEU A 32 -5.06 9.52 9.26
N ALA A 33 -4.55 8.29 9.11
CA ALA A 33 -3.25 8.03 8.49
C ALA A 33 -3.40 6.93 7.45
N LEU A 34 -3.04 7.23 6.19
CA LEU A 34 -2.93 6.27 5.11
C LEU A 34 -1.46 5.90 4.95
N ILE A 35 -1.13 4.64 5.27
CA ILE A 35 0.23 4.11 5.22
C ILE A 35 0.34 3.11 4.08
N LEU A 36 1.12 3.46 3.06
CA LEU A 36 1.33 2.64 1.87
C LEU A 36 2.82 2.29 1.74
N ASP A 37 3.15 1.02 1.98
CA ASP A 37 4.50 0.50 2.06
C ASP A 37 4.62 -0.88 1.40
N GLY A 38 5.84 -1.37 1.23
CA GLY A 38 6.11 -2.73 0.73
C GLY A 38 5.75 -3.80 1.77
N ALA A 39 6.33 -3.68 2.96
CA ALA A 39 6.16 -4.62 4.06
C ALA A 39 6.40 -3.94 5.41
N GLY A 40 5.52 -4.20 6.37
CA GLY A 40 5.64 -3.81 7.77
C GLY A 40 4.92 -4.82 8.65
N LEU A 41 5.57 -5.32 9.70
CA LEU A 41 4.97 -6.36 10.55
C LEU A 41 3.80 -5.79 11.35
N GLY A 42 2.61 -6.35 11.13
CA GLY A 42 1.41 -6.08 11.91
C GLY A 42 1.45 -6.73 13.29
N GLU A 43 0.64 -6.21 14.21
CA GLU A 43 0.50 -6.76 15.57
C GLU A 43 -0.06 -8.20 15.59
N ASP A 44 -0.78 -8.58 14.53
CA ASP A 44 -1.34 -9.91 14.28
C ASP A 44 -0.40 -10.82 13.46
N GLY A 45 0.85 -10.41 13.23
CA GLY A 45 1.83 -11.17 12.45
C GLY A 45 1.62 -11.10 10.93
N LEU A 46 0.60 -10.39 10.45
CA LEU A 46 0.40 -10.13 9.02
C LEU A 46 1.46 -9.17 8.49
N ILE A 47 1.87 -9.38 7.23
CA ILE A 47 2.74 -8.44 6.52
C ILE A 47 1.86 -7.34 5.95
N ARG A 48 1.97 -6.14 6.51
CA ARG A 48 1.11 -5.02 6.19
C ARG A 48 1.82 -4.01 5.29
N GLY A 49 1.06 -3.16 4.63
CA GLY A 49 1.61 -2.04 3.86
C GLY A 49 0.58 -1.30 3.03
N GLY A 50 -0.70 -1.42 3.37
CA GLY A 50 -1.79 -0.78 2.66
C GLY A 50 -2.90 -0.47 3.65
N GLU A 51 -2.59 0.35 4.64
CA GLU A 51 -3.37 0.44 5.88
C GLU A 51 -3.91 1.84 6.12
N ILE A 52 -5.08 1.92 6.77
CA ILE A 52 -5.65 3.17 7.26
C ILE A 52 -5.86 3.08 8.77
N TYR A 53 -5.30 4.06 9.48
CA TYR A 53 -5.37 4.18 10.92
C TYR A 53 -6.08 5.48 11.35
N LEU A 54 -6.73 5.43 12.50
CA LEU A 54 -6.97 6.58 13.35
C LEU A 54 -5.75 6.75 14.25
N VAL A 55 -5.19 7.95 14.34
CA VAL A 55 -4.05 8.26 15.21
C VAL A 55 -4.44 9.39 16.15
N GLU A 56 -4.27 9.16 17.45
CA GLU A 56 -4.61 10.09 18.53
C GLU A 56 -3.48 10.08 19.58
N GLY A 57 -2.57 11.04 19.48
CA GLY A 57 -1.37 11.07 20.33
C GLY A 57 -0.50 9.81 20.12
N PRO A 58 -0.13 9.07 21.18
CA PRO A 58 0.59 7.81 21.06
C PRO A 58 -0.33 6.61 20.73
N SER A 59 -1.65 6.81 20.68
CA SER A 59 -2.61 5.75 20.37
C SER A 59 -2.90 5.67 18.88
N PHE A 60 -3.15 4.46 18.39
CA PHE A 60 -3.56 4.23 17.01
C PHE A 60 -4.51 3.04 16.90
N GLN A 61 -5.47 3.14 15.98
CA GLN A 61 -6.47 2.11 15.75
C GLN A 61 -6.61 1.86 14.24
N ARG A 62 -6.52 0.59 13.83
CA ARG A 62 -6.75 0.22 12.44
C ARG A 62 -8.23 0.34 12.06
N LEU A 63 -8.51 1.15 11.04
CA LEU A 63 -9.86 1.39 10.51
C LEU A 63 -10.14 0.65 9.19
N GLY A 64 -9.10 0.26 8.46
CA GLY A 64 -9.26 -0.36 7.16
C GLY A 64 -7.99 -0.36 6.33
N GLY A 65 -8.14 -0.51 5.02
CA GLY A 65 -7.03 -0.51 4.06
C GLY A 65 -7.31 -1.39 2.85
N LEU A 66 -6.25 -1.91 2.23
CA LEU A 66 -6.33 -2.94 1.21
C LEU A 66 -6.83 -4.26 1.84
N SER A 67 -7.62 -5.02 1.07
CA SER A 67 -7.99 -6.38 1.46
C SER A 67 -6.74 -7.28 1.49
N PRO A 68 -6.61 -8.17 2.49
CA PRO A 68 -5.52 -9.14 2.53
C PRO A 68 -5.56 -10.06 1.31
N VAL A 69 -4.38 -10.37 0.76
CA VAL A 69 -4.20 -11.33 -0.33
C VAL A 69 -3.12 -12.36 0.01
N PRO A 70 -3.20 -13.60 -0.49
CA PRO A 70 -2.12 -14.58 -0.35
C PRO A 70 -0.81 -14.08 -0.95
N MET A 71 0.29 -14.24 -0.22
CA MET A 71 1.65 -13.92 -0.64
C MET A 71 2.48 -15.21 -0.83
N PRO A 72 2.25 -15.95 -1.93
CA PRO A 72 2.91 -17.24 -2.14
C PRO A 72 4.42 -17.07 -2.29
N GLY A 73 5.18 -17.77 -1.45
CA GLY A 73 6.65 -17.68 -1.42
C GLY A 73 7.21 -16.71 -0.39
N GLY A 74 6.37 -16.04 0.41
CA GLY A 74 6.86 -15.17 1.49
C GLY A 74 7.73 -14.02 0.93
N GLU A 75 8.90 -13.80 1.53
CA GLU A 75 9.89 -12.81 1.08
C GLU A 75 10.32 -12.98 -0.39
N ALA A 76 10.21 -14.19 -0.96
CA ALA A 76 10.51 -14.39 -2.37
C ALA A 76 9.58 -13.56 -3.28
N ALA A 77 8.36 -13.23 -2.84
CA ALA A 77 7.42 -12.42 -3.59
C ALA A 77 7.90 -10.97 -3.83
N GLU A 78 8.84 -10.47 -3.03
CA GLU A 78 9.45 -9.14 -3.22
C GLU A 78 10.41 -9.13 -4.40
N ARG A 79 11.21 -10.19 -4.53
CA ARG A 79 12.14 -10.37 -5.64
C ARG A 79 11.46 -10.90 -6.90
N GLU A 80 10.37 -11.65 -6.74
CA GLU A 80 9.67 -12.33 -7.83
C GLU A 80 8.19 -11.88 -7.92
N PRO A 81 7.88 -10.64 -8.38
CA PRO A 81 6.51 -10.12 -8.39
C PRO A 81 5.51 -10.90 -9.25
N TRP A 82 5.98 -11.77 -10.16
CA TRP A 82 5.13 -12.70 -10.90
C TRP A 82 4.28 -13.58 -9.97
N ARG A 83 4.77 -13.86 -8.75
CA ARG A 83 4.04 -14.60 -7.71
C ARG A 83 2.78 -13.87 -7.26
N MET A 84 2.91 -12.57 -7.00
CA MET A 84 1.81 -11.71 -6.61
C MET A 84 0.85 -11.46 -7.77
N LEU A 85 1.37 -11.29 -8.99
CA LEU A 85 0.52 -11.20 -10.19
C LEU A 85 -0.40 -12.42 -10.31
N LEU A 86 0.14 -13.63 -10.21
CA LEU A 86 -0.68 -14.85 -10.26
C LEU A 86 -1.63 -14.95 -9.06
N ALA A 87 -1.22 -14.52 -7.86
CA ALA A 87 -2.11 -14.48 -6.70
C ALA A 87 -3.32 -13.56 -6.93
N TYR A 88 -3.12 -12.34 -7.45
CA TYR A 88 -4.22 -11.43 -7.78
C TYR A 88 -5.14 -11.97 -8.87
N LEU A 89 -4.59 -12.56 -9.94
CA LEU A 89 -5.40 -13.14 -11.01
C LEU A 89 -6.26 -14.31 -10.52
N SER A 90 -5.76 -15.10 -9.56
CA SER A 90 -6.45 -16.27 -9.03
C SER A 90 -7.80 -15.96 -8.37
N PHE A 91 -8.05 -14.70 -7.99
CA PHE A 91 -9.34 -14.25 -7.43
C PHE A 91 -10.49 -14.25 -8.45
N PHE A 92 -10.20 -14.22 -9.76
CA PHE A 92 -11.24 -14.08 -10.78
C PHE A 92 -11.00 -14.92 -12.04
N THR A 93 -9.87 -15.60 -12.17
CA THR A 93 -9.63 -16.55 -13.26
C THR A 93 -8.65 -17.64 -12.87
N GLN A 94 -8.87 -18.86 -13.37
CA GLN A 94 -7.92 -19.98 -13.28
C GLN A 94 -7.04 -20.08 -14.53
N ASP A 95 -7.45 -19.45 -15.62
CA ASP A 95 -6.73 -19.48 -16.89
C ASP A 95 -5.56 -18.51 -16.86
N LEU A 96 -4.47 -18.86 -17.55
CA LEU A 96 -3.40 -17.91 -17.80
C LEU A 96 -3.80 -17.02 -18.97
N PRO A 97 -4.10 -15.73 -18.76
CA PRO A 97 -4.37 -14.85 -19.88
C PRO A 97 -3.15 -14.74 -20.81
N GLY A 98 -3.41 -14.59 -22.11
CA GLY A 98 -2.40 -14.13 -23.05
C GLY A 98 -1.84 -12.76 -22.64
N GLY A 99 -0.57 -12.51 -22.95
CA GLY A 99 0.11 -11.27 -22.59
C GLY A 99 0.75 -11.26 -21.19
N LEU A 100 0.70 -12.37 -20.45
CA LEU A 100 1.51 -12.52 -19.25
C LEU A 100 3.01 -12.52 -19.58
N PRO A 101 3.86 -12.03 -18.66
CA PRO A 101 5.30 -12.22 -18.78
C PRO A 101 5.62 -13.72 -18.84
N ARG A 102 6.73 -14.06 -19.50
CA ARG A 102 7.12 -15.47 -19.69
C ARG A 102 7.53 -16.10 -18.37
N ILE A 103 6.60 -16.81 -17.74
CA ILE A 103 6.81 -17.58 -16.51
C ILE A 103 6.83 -19.07 -16.89
N PRO A 104 7.83 -19.86 -16.45
CA PRO A 104 7.83 -21.31 -16.65
C PRO A 104 6.54 -21.96 -16.12
N LEU A 105 5.88 -22.80 -16.94
CA LEU A 105 4.59 -23.41 -16.58
C LEU A 105 4.68 -24.23 -15.28
N GLU A 106 5.78 -24.94 -15.06
CA GLU A 106 6.08 -25.66 -13.81
C GLU A 106 5.99 -24.77 -12.56
N LYS A 107 6.43 -23.50 -12.66
CA LYS A 107 6.36 -22.53 -11.56
C LYS A 107 4.93 -22.05 -11.34
N VAL A 108 4.16 -21.87 -12.41
CA VAL A 108 2.75 -21.52 -12.33
C VAL A 108 1.98 -22.62 -11.60
N ASP A 109 2.16 -23.87 -12.01
CA ASP A 109 1.41 -25.00 -11.44
C ASP A 109 1.79 -25.24 -9.99
N LEU A 110 3.06 -25.12 -9.64
CA LEU A 110 3.50 -25.15 -8.24
C LEU A 110 2.83 -24.04 -7.42
N LEU A 111 2.76 -22.81 -7.94
CA LEU A 111 2.16 -21.69 -7.23
C LEU A 111 0.65 -21.87 -7.07
N ARG A 112 -0.05 -22.40 -8.08
CA ARG A 112 -1.47 -22.78 -7.96
C ARG A 112 -1.69 -23.81 -6.86
N GLN A 113 -0.84 -24.82 -6.75
CA GLN A 113 -0.91 -25.80 -5.67
C GLN A 113 -0.66 -25.17 -4.29
N ILE A 114 0.25 -24.21 -4.19
CA ILE A 114 0.51 -23.48 -2.95
C ILE A 114 -0.72 -22.65 -2.54
N LEU A 115 -1.32 -21.93 -3.49
CA LEU A 115 -2.51 -21.11 -3.26
C LEU A 115 -3.71 -21.99 -2.86
N SER A 116 -3.95 -23.10 -3.55
CA SER A 116 -5.09 -23.99 -3.27
C SER A 116 -5.01 -24.65 -1.89
N ARG A 117 -3.81 -24.83 -1.35
CA ARG A 117 -3.59 -25.35 0.02
C ARG A 117 -3.85 -24.31 1.11
N GLY A 118 -4.01 -23.02 0.78
CA GLY A 118 -4.28 -21.96 1.75
C GLY A 118 -3.14 -21.71 2.75
N ARG A 119 -1.90 -22.09 2.43
CA ARG A 119 -0.74 -22.01 3.33
C ARG A 119 0.15 -20.78 3.12
N SER A 120 -0.23 -19.88 2.22
CA SER A 120 0.54 -18.66 1.99
C SER A 120 0.25 -17.65 3.11
N PRO A 121 1.27 -16.95 3.64
CA PRO A 121 1.02 -15.82 4.52
C PRO A 121 0.17 -14.78 3.76
N LEU A 122 -0.68 -14.04 4.48
CA LEU A 122 -1.47 -12.97 3.89
C LEU A 122 -0.71 -11.64 3.98
N THR A 123 -0.92 -10.78 2.98
CA THR A 123 -0.37 -9.42 2.96
C THR A 123 -1.39 -8.38 2.52
N THR A 124 -1.21 -7.16 3.03
CA THR A 124 -1.88 -5.94 2.52
C THR A 124 -0.88 -4.98 1.87
N GLY A 125 0.35 -5.42 1.58
CA GLY A 125 1.44 -4.58 1.08
C GLY A 125 1.09 -3.88 -0.22
N ALA A 126 1.04 -2.55 -0.22
CA ALA A 126 0.78 -1.77 -1.43
C ALA A 126 1.95 -1.86 -2.41
N GLY A 127 3.19 -1.99 -1.93
CA GLY A 127 4.34 -2.22 -2.82
C GLY A 127 4.16 -3.46 -3.69
N ARG A 128 3.65 -4.56 -3.11
CA ARG A 128 3.35 -5.81 -3.83
C ARG A 128 2.29 -5.61 -4.93
N LEU A 129 1.31 -4.75 -4.68
CA LEU A 129 0.29 -4.37 -5.66
C LEU A 129 0.91 -3.63 -6.86
N PHE A 130 1.75 -2.62 -6.62
CA PHE A 130 2.45 -1.88 -7.69
C PHE A 130 3.41 -2.79 -8.46
N GLU A 131 4.21 -3.59 -7.77
CA GLU A 131 5.19 -4.48 -8.41
C GLU A 131 4.54 -5.57 -9.25
N ALA A 132 3.41 -6.14 -8.80
CA ALA A 132 2.67 -7.14 -9.55
C ALA A 132 2.08 -6.58 -10.85
N LEU A 133 1.55 -5.34 -10.83
CA LEU A 133 1.07 -4.70 -12.06
C LEU A 133 2.25 -4.26 -12.95
N GLY A 134 3.35 -3.80 -12.37
CA GLY A 134 4.59 -3.51 -13.10
C GLY A 134 5.14 -4.75 -13.81
N CYS A 135 5.15 -5.90 -13.14
CA CYS A 135 5.45 -7.20 -13.71
C CYS A 135 4.57 -7.51 -14.92
N PHE A 136 3.27 -7.25 -14.81
CA PHE A 136 2.33 -7.50 -15.90
C PHE A 136 2.60 -6.60 -17.12
N LEU A 137 2.75 -5.29 -16.91
CA LEU A 137 2.84 -4.32 -18.00
C LEU A 137 4.25 -4.19 -18.60
N CYS A 138 5.30 -4.43 -17.81
CA CYS A 138 6.68 -4.36 -18.27
C CYS A 138 7.17 -5.68 -18.88
N GLY A 139 6.43 -6.78 -18.72
CA GLY A 139 6.81 -8.10 -19.23
C GLY A 139 7.95 -8.77 -18.46
N GLU A 140 8.20 -8.34 -17.23
CA GLU A 140 9.37 -8.71 -16.43
C GLU A 140 8.93 -9.42 -15.16
N THR A 141 9.66 -10.46 -14.75
CA THR A 141 9.21 -11.32 -13.66
C THR A 141 9.98 -11.10 -12.36
N VAL A 142 11.16 -10.45 -12.41
CA VAL A 142 12.09 -10.37 -11.29
C VAL A 142 12.55 -8.94 -11.08
N ASN A 143 12.55 -8.50 -9.82
CA ASN A 143 13.19 -7.28 -9.35
C ASN A 143 14.70 -7.52 -9.13
N ARG A 144 15.54 -6.60 -9.61
CA ARG A 144 17.00 -6.57 -9.39
C ARG A 144 17.36 -5.77 -8.14
N TYR A 145 16.49 -4.83 -7.76
CA TYR A 145 16.54 -4.06 -6.52
C TYR A 145 15.11 -3.83 -6.02
N GLU A 146 14.97 -3.44 -4.75
CA GLU A 146 13.68 -3.22 -4.12
C GLU A 146 12.86 -2.15 -4.85
N GLY A 147 11.62 -2.47 -5.24
CA GLY A 147 10.72 -1.53 -5.90
C GLY A 147 11.00 -1.27 -7.39
N GLU A 148 11.90 -2.00 -8.05
CA GLU A 148 12.22 -1.79 -9.48
C GLU A 148 10.96 -1.75 -10.37
N LEU A 149 10.13 -2.80 -10.31
CA LEU A 149 8.95 -2.88 -11.16
C LEU A 149 7.86 -1.88 -10.78
N ALA A 150 7.80 -1.45 -9.52
CA ALA A 150 6.93 -0.34 -9.12
C ALA A 150 7.40 1.00 -9.73
N ALA A 151 8.71 1.28 -9.74
CA ALA A 151 9.27 2.47 -10.38
C ALA A 151 9.11 2.45 -11.91
N ARG A 152 9.27 1.28 -12.54
CA ARG A 152 9.02 1.13 -13.98
C ARG A 152 7.54 1.32 -14.33
N LEU A 153 6.64 0.83 -13.48
CA LEU A 153 5.20 1.05 -13.61
C LEU A 153 4.85 2.55 -13.51
N GLU A 154 5.46 3.28 -12.58
CA GLU A 154 5.33 4.74 -12.52
C GLU A 154 5.76 5.41 -13.82
N ALA A 155 6.95 5.05 -14.34
CA ALA A 155 7.47 5.62 -15.58
C ALA A 155 6.52 5.37 -16.77
N LEU A 156 5.83 4.23 -16.83
CA LEU A 156 4.78 3.97 -17.82
C LEU A 156 3.57 4.88 -17.61
N ALA A 157 3.08 5.03 -16.37
CA ALA A 157 1.90 5.83 -16.06
C ALA A 157 2.06 7.30 -16.43
N THR A 158 3.27 7.87 -16.35
CA THR A 158 3.52 9.26 -16.76
C THR A 158 3.30 9.54 -18.25
N LYS A 159 3.24 8.49 -19.08
CA LYS A 159 3.04 8.59 -20.54
C LYS A 159 1.59 8.37 -20.96
N GLY A 160 0.74 7.86 -20.06
CA GLY A 160 -0.68 7.65 -20.32
C GLY A 160 -1.51 8.88 -19.96
N GLU A 161 -2.61 9.08 -20.66
CA GLU A 161 -3.56 10.15 -20.33
C GLU A 161 -4.35 9.82 -19.08
N GLY A 162 -4.62 8.53 -18.82
CA GLY A 162 -5.33 8.03 -17.64
C GLY A 162 -6.81 8.38 -17.62
N GLU A 163 -7.45 8.39 -18.79
CA GLU A 163 -8.90 8.55 -18.91
C GLU A 163 -9.60 7.34 -18.29
N ARG A 164 -10.81 7.51 -17.71
CA ARG A 164 -11.59 6.38 -17.14
C ARG A 164 -10.77 5.55 -16.13
N PRO A 165 -10.34 6.14 -15.01
CA PRO A 165 -9.55 5.44 -14.01
C PRO A 165 -10.28 4.23 -13.43
N TYR A 166 -9.51 3.23 -13.01
CA TYR A 166 -10.05 2.00 -12.43
C TYR A 166 -10.62 2.24 -11.04
N LEU A 167 -11.90 2.57 -10.94
CA LEU A 167 -12.57 2.72 -9.65
C LEU A 167 -12.92 1.36 -9.07
N VAL A 168 -12.55 1.16 -7.81
CA VAL A 168 -12.85 -0.03 -7.01
C VAL A 168 -13.60 0.43 -5.77
N SER A 169 -14.77 -0.17 -5.51
CA SER A 169 -15.60 0.23 -4.37
C SER A 169 -15.08 -0.40 -3.07
N PRO A 170 -14.93 0.37 -1.98
CA PRO A 170 -14.61 -0.19 -0.69
C PRO A 170 -15.76 -1.07 -0.17
N ARG A 171 -15.41 -2.13 0.54
CA ARG A 171 -16.33 -3.06 1.19
C ARG A 171 -16.19 -2.93 2.70
N LYS A 172 -17.28 -3.10 3.44
CA LYS A 172 -17.26 -3.09 4.91
C LYS A 172 -17.37 -4.53 5.41
N GLU A 173 -16.34 -4.99 6.10
CA GLU A 173 -16.25 -6.35 6.68
C GLU A 173 -15.74 -6.21 8.12
N GLU A 174 -16.39 -6.91 9.06
CA GLU A 174 -16.01 -6.91 10.50
C GLU A 174 -15.80 -5.51 11.10
N GLY A 175 -16.61 -4.53 10.67
CA GLY A 175 -16.55 -3.16 11.15
C GLY A 175 -15.45 -2.29 10.52
N ARG A 176 -14.60 -2.84 9.66
CA ARG A 176 -13.51 -2.15 8.96
C ARG A 176 -13.79 -2.01 7.47
N TYR A 177 -13.10 -1.08 6.83
CA TYR A 177 -13.20 -0.85 5.39
C TYR A 177 -12.05 -1.49 4.62
N HIS A 178 -12.39 -2.17 3.54
CA HIS A 178 -11.47 -2.98 2.77
C HIS A 178 -11.59 -2.66 1.28
N LEU A 179 -10.48 -2.32 0.64
CA LEU A 179 -10.40 -2.10 -0.79
C LEU A 179 -9.84 -3.35 -1.47
N PRO A 180 -10.61 -4.11 -2.27
CA PRO A 180 -10.18 -5.36 -2.89
C PRO A 180 -9.21 -5.11 -4.05
N PRO A 181 -7.90 -5.36 -3.88
CA PRO A 181 -6.90 -4.96 -4.88
C PRO A 181 -6.97 -5.77 -6.18
N TRP A 182 -7.49 -7.01 -6.16
CA TRP A 182 -7.60 -7.86 -7.35
C TRP A 182 -8.54 -7.28 -8.42
N GLU A 183 -9.49 -6.41 -8.07
CA GLU A 183 -10.38 -5.77 -9.04
C GLU A 183 -9.62 -4.82 -9.99
N PHE A 184 -8.50 -4.24 -9.56
CA PHE A 184 -7.63 -3.47 -10.45
C PHE A 184 -7.02 -4.36 -11.54
N PHE A 185 -6.61 -5.58 -11.19
CA PHE A 185 -6.07 -6.55 -12.15
C PHE A 185 -7.14 -7.07 -13.10
N GLN A 186 -8.36 -7.25 -12.62
CA GLN A 186 -9.48 -7.63 -13.48
C GLN A 186 -9.72 -6.59 -14.58
N LYS A 187 -9.71 -5.30 -14.21
CA LYS A 187 -9.87 -4.17 -15.14
C LYS A 187 -8.67 -4.03 -16.08
N ALA A 188 -7.45 -4.11 -15.55
CA ALA A 188 -6.23 -4.05 -16.35
C ALA A 188 -6.17 -5.19 -17.37
N LEU A 189 -6.56 -6.41 -16.99
CA LEU A 189 -6.61 -7.56 -17.90
C LEU A 189 -7.64 -7.34 -19.03
N ALA A 190 -8.81 -6.78 -18.70
CA ALA A 190 -9.82 -6.45 -19.71
C ALA A 190 -9.29 -5.43 -20.73
N ASP A 191 -8.64 -4.36 -20.26
CA ASP A 191 -8.06 -3.32 -21.13
C ASP A 191 -6.94 -3.87 -22.02
N LEU A 192 -6.05 -4.71 -21.48
CA LEU A 192 -4.99 -5.35 -22.26
C LEU A 192 -5.55 -6.28 -23.34
N ARG A 193 -6.62 -7.03 -23.04
CA ARG A 193 -7.33 -7.85 -24.05
C ARG A 193 -8.00 -7.01 -25.14
N ALA A 194 -8.41 -5.78 -24.80
CA ALA A 194 -8.94 -4.82 -25.75
C ALA A 194 -7.87 -4.04 -26.53
N GLY A 195 -6.58 -4.34 -26.31
CA GLY A 195 -5.46 -3.68 -26.98
C GLY A 195 -5.18 -2.26 -26.49
N VAL A 196 -5.65 -1.89 -25.28
CA VAL A 196 -5.32 -0.61 -24.67
C VAL A 196 -3.81 -0.56 -24.37
N PRO A 197 -3.11 0.54 -24.73
CA PRO A 197 -1.67 0.67 -24.49
C PRO A 197 -1.28 0.52 -23.00
N PRO A 198 -0.15 -0.13 -22.68
CA PRO A 198 0.29 -0.32 -21.30
C PRO A 198 0.44 0.96 -20.47
N GLU A 199 0.88 2.06 -21.09
CA GLU A 199 0.98 3.38 -20.46
C GLU A 199 -0.39 3.90 -19.97
N GLU A 200 -1.44 3.67 -20.74
CA GLU A 200 -2.81 4.06 -20.40
C GLU A 200 -3.36 3.16 -19.28
N VAL A 201 -3.12 1.85 -19.34
CA VAL A 201 -3.47 0.91 -18.26
C VAL A 201 -2.78 1.31 -16.95
N ALA A 202 -1.48 1.64 -17.00
CA ALA A 202 -0.72 2.09 -15.85
C ALA A 202 -1.32 3.40 -15.28
N ALA A 203 -1.61 4.39 -16.12
CA ALA A 203 -2.20 5.66 -15.69
C ALA A 203 -3.59 5.48 -15.06
N ARG A 204 -4.45 4.65 -15.67
CA ARG A 204 -5.79 4.31 -15.16
C ARG A 204 -5.74 3.63 -13.82
N PHE A 205 -4.78 2.72 -13.62
CA PHE A 205 -4.56 2.07 -12.34
C PHE A 205 -4.17 3.06 -11.25
N HIS A 206 -3.13 3.88 -11.46
CA HIS A 206 -2.64 4.80 -10.44
C HIS A 206 -3.72 5.79 -10.00
N ARG A 207 -4.42 6.40 -10.97
CA ARG A 207 -5.54 7.31 -10.70
C ARG A 207 -6.72 6.60 -10.04
N GLY A 208 -6.99 5.37 -10.47
CA GLY A 208 -8.03 4.52 -9.92
C GLY A 208 -7.80 4.21 -8.45
N LEU A 209 -6.59 3.76 -8.11
CA LEU A 209 -6.17 3.45 -6.75
C LEU A 209 -6.23 4.70 -5.87
N ALA A 210 -5.69 5.84 -6.33
CA ALA A 210 -5.74 7.09 -5.60
C ALA A 210 -7.18 7.51 -5.28
N ARG A 211 -8.06 7.51 -6.27
CA ARG A 211 -9.48 7.89 -6.09
C ARG A 211 -10.24 6.90 -5.20
N SER A 212 -9.97 5.60 -5.33
CA SER A 212 -10.63 4.57 -4.52
C SER A 212 -10.21 4.65 -3.04
N LEU A 213 -8.94 4.93 -2.75
CA LEU A 213 -8.46 5.18 -1.39
C LEU A 213 -9.04 6.49 -0.81
N VAL A 214 -9.16 7.53 -1.62
CA VAL A 214 -9.80 8.79 -1.20
C VAL A 214 -11.27 8.57 -0.86
N GLN A 215 -12.02 7.77 -1.63
CA GLN A 215 -13.40 7.42 -1.29
C GLN A 215 -13.49 6.75 0.09
N LEU A 216 -12.60 5.80 0.37
CA LEU A 216 -12.53 5.14 1.67
C LEU A 216 -12.21 6.16 2.79
N LEU A 217 -11.25 7.06 2.58
CA LEU A 217 -10.90 8.11 3.54
C LEU A 217 -12.03 9.11 3.77
N VAL A 218 -12.83 9.43 2.75
CA VAL A 218 -14.02 10.28 2.89
C VAL A 218 -15.07 9.61 3.76
N GLU A 219 -15.31 8.31 3.59
CA GLU A 219 -16.23 7.56 4.46
C GLU A 219 -15.76 7.55 5.92
N LEU A 220 -14.46 7.33 6.14
CA LEU A 220 -13.87 7.38 7.48
C LEU A 220 -13.90 8.78 8.09
N SER A 221 -13.67 9.81 7.27
CA SER A 221 -13.78 11.21 7.68
C SER A 221 -15.19 11.55 8.15
N ARG A 222 -16.23 11.10 7.43
CA ARG A 222 -17.63 11.29 7.84
C ARG A 222 -17.95 10.63 9.18
N LYS A 223 -17.37 9.47 9.45
CA LYS A 223 -17.60 8.74 10.72
C LYS A 223 -16.86 9.33 11.91
N THR A 224 -15.63 9.78 11.69
CA THR A 224 -14.74 10.27 12.75
C THR A 224 -14.83 11.78 12.95
N GLY A 225 -15.37 12.51 11.98
CA GLY A 225 -15.33 13.98 11.92
C GLY A 225 -13.96 14.55 11.53
N LEU A 226 -12.94 13.70 11.33
CA LEU A 226 -11.57 14.13 11.04
C LEU A 226 -11.38 14.45 9.58
N ARG A 227 -10.72 15.57 9.29
CA ARG A 227 -10.35 15.97 7.91
C ARG A 227 -8.86 15.82 7.61
N ARG A 228 -8.03 15.69 8.64
CA ARG A 228 -6.56 15.59 8.53
C ARG A 228 -6.20 14.16 8.15
N VAL A 229 -5.37 14.02 7.12
CA VAL A 229 -4.92 12.72 6.61
C VAL A 229 -3.40 12.73 6.47
N ALA A 230 -2.70 12.01 7.33
CA ALA A 230 -1.27 11.74 7.16
C ALA A 230 -1.05 10.74 6.02
N LEU A 231 -0.09 11.02 5.14
CA LEU A 231 0.37 10.15 4.05
C LEU A 231 1.83 9.80 4.30
N SER A 232 2.14 8.51 4.43
CA SER A 232 3.50 8.02 4.68
C SER A 232 3.69 6.56 4.24
N GLY A 233 4.92 6.08 4.20
CA GLY A 233 5.32 4.79 3.65
C GLY A 233 5.95 4.90 2.25
N GLY A 234 6.77 3.90 1.89
CA GLY A 234 7.63 3.94 0.70
C GLY A 234 6.90 4.13 -0.63
N CYS A 235 5.62 3.72 -0.73
CA CYS A 235 4.85 3.88 -1.97
C CYS A 235 4.56 5.35 -2.31
N PHE A 236 4.65 6.28 -1.35
CA PHE A 236 4.52 7.71 -1.61
C PHE A 236 5.77 8.34 -2.23
N GLN A 237 6.83 7.56 -2.48
CA GLN A 237 7.94 7.98 -3.35
C GLN A 237 7.54 8.01 -4.83
N ASN A 238 6.48 7.31 -5.21
CA ASN A 238 5.89 7.38 -6.55
C ASN A 238 5.26 8.77 -6.74
N ALA A 239 5.94 9.64 -7.48
CA ALA A 239 5.57 11.04 -7.65
C ALA A 239 4.27 11.20 -8.43
N PHE A 240 4.03 10.34 -9.42
CA PHE A 240 2.76 10.33 -10.16
C PHE A 240 1.59 10.02 -9.23
N PHE A 241 1.67 8.92 -8.48
CA PHE A 241 0.65 8.51 -7.52
C PHE A 241 0.44 9.56 -6.43
N PHE A 242 1.54 10.07 -5.84
CA PHE A 242 1.51 11.07 -4.79
C PHE A 242 0.76 12.34 -5.25
N LYS A 243 1.05 12.83 -6.46
CA LYS A 243 0.33 13.97 -7.05
C LYS A 243 -1.16 13.69 -7.19
N GLU A 244 -1.53 12.53 -7.71
CA GLU A 244 -2.92 12.14 -7.93
C GLU A 244 -3.70 12.06 -6.61
N ILE A 245 -3.15 11.38 -5.60
CA ILE A 245 -3.84 11.21 -4.32
C ILE A 245 -3.92 12.51 -3.51
N VAL A 246 -2.86 13.33 -3.47
CA VAL A 246 -2.91 14.65 -2.80
C VAL A 246 -3.95 15.55 -3.46
N THR A 247 -4.03 15.56 -4.79
CA THR A 247 -5.03 16.33 -5.53
C THR A 247 -6.44 15.85 -5.21
N ALA A 248 -6.67 14.54 -5.27
CA ALA A 248 -7.97 13.95 -4.98
C ALA A 248 -8.43 14.19 -3.54
N LEU A 249 -7.51 14.11 -2.55
CA LEU A 249 -7.81 14.43 -1.15
C LEU A 249 -8.26 15.88 -0.97
N ARG A 250 -7.52 16.83 -1.55
CA ARG A 250 -7.87 18.26 -1.48
C ARG A 250 -9.22 18.56 -2.14
N GLN A 251 -9.48 17.97 -3.30
CA GLN A 251 -10.78 18.09 -3.99
C GLN A 251 -11.94 17.51 -3.17
N ALA A 252 -11.67 16.46 -2.38
CA ALA A 252 -12.65 15.87 -1.47
C ALA A 252 -12.81 16.65 -0.14
N GLY A 253 -12.11 17.78 0.04
CA GLY A 253 -12.17 18.60 1.26
C GLY A 253 -11.36 18.03 2.44
N LEU A 254 -10.46 17.08 2.18
CA LEU A 254 -9.53 16.54 3.17
C LEU A 254 -8.21 17.30 3.14
N SER A 255 -7.50 17.31 4.27
CA SER A 255 -6.25 18.04 4.48
C SER A 255 -5.07 17.06 4.57
N PRO A 256 -4.36 16.80 3.46
CA PRO A 256 -3.22 15.89 3.46
C PRO A 256 -2.02 16.50 4.19
N LEU A 257 -1.39 15.69 5.03
CA LEU A 257 -0.14 15.96 5.76
C LEU A 257 0.88 14.90 5.35
N PHE A 258 2.12 15.29 5.08
CA PHE A 258 3.15 14.37 4.59
C PHE A 258 4.53 14.94 4.88
N ASN A 259 5.54 14.06 4.87
CA ASN A 259 6.93 14.48 5.05
C ASN A 259 7.39 15.42 3.93
N THR A 260 8.00 16.55 4.28
CA THR A 260 8.58 17.51 3.32
C THR A 260 10.09 17.62 3.39
N ARG A 261 10.66 17.41 4.59
CA ARG A 261 12.12 17.45 4.85
C ARG A 261 12.73 16.07 5.08
N LEU A 262 11.90 15.07 5.33
CA LEU A 262 12.30 13.69 5.56
C LEU A 262 11.68 12.83 4.46
N PRO A 263 12.29 11.68 4.13
CA PRO A 263 11.67 10.78 3.17
C PRO A 263 10.43 10.12 3.81
N PRO A 264 9.40 9.80 3.01
CA PRO A 264 8.24 9.06 3.49
C PRO A 264 8.50 7.56 3.69
N ASN A 265 9.69 7.07 3.31
CA ASN A 265 10.10 5.68 3.50
C ASN A 265 10.76 5.47 4.87
N ASP A 266 11.34 4.29 5.08
CA ASP A 266 11.94 3.89 6.36
C ASP A 266 13.06 4.82 6.86
N GLY A 267 13.66 5.62 5.98
CA GLY A 267 14.60 6.68 6.38
C GLY A 267 13.97 7.77 7.26
N GLY A 268 12.63 7.92 7.26
CA GLY A 268 11.89 8.87 8.08
C GLY A 268 11.37 8.31 9.41
N ILE A 269 11.49 7.00 9.65
CA ILE A 269 10.88 6.33 10.81
C ILE A 269 11.47 6.81 12.14
N SER A 270 12.79 7.06 12.19
CA SER A 270 13.46 7.46 13.44
C SER A 270 12.89 8.77 14.00
N TYR A 271 12.46 9.68 13.13
CA TYR A 271 11.78 10.91 13.55
C TYR A 271 10.40 10.61 14.17
N GLY A 272 9.61 9.75 13.54
CA GLY A 272 8.32 9.32 14.09
C GLY A 272 8.46 8.60 15.44
N GLN A 273 9.53 7.81 15.63
CA GLN A 273 9.86 7.19 16.91
C GLN A 273 10.20 8.22 18.00
N ALA A 274 10.93 9.29 17.64
CA ALA A 274 11.22 10.39 18.55
C ALA A 274 9.96 11.19 18.92
N VAL A 275 9.08 11.47 17.95
CA VAL A 275 7.78 12.12 18.18
C VAL A 275 6.92 11.26 19.12
N TYR A 276 6.86 9.94 18.89
CA TYR A 276 6.16 9.01 19.77
C TYR A 276 6.67 9.09 21.21
N ALA A 277 8.00 9.03 21.40
CA ALA A 277 8.60 9.12 22.73
C ALA A 277 8.25 10.45 23.44
N SER A 278 8.26 11.57 22.70
CA SER A 278 7.86 12.87 23.24
C SER A 278 6.40 12.90 23.71
N LEU A 279 5.49 12.33 22.93
CA LEU A 279 4.07 12.25 23.29
C LEU A 279 3.86 11.35 24.52
N PHE A 280 4.50 10.18 24.52
CA PHE A 280 4.41 9.21 25.60
C PHE A 280 4.92 9.77 26.93
N SER A 281 6.04 10.51 26.93
CA SER A 281 6.58 11.17 28.12
C SER A 281 5.71 12.32 28.63
N SER A 282 4.94 12.99 27.75
CA SER A 282 4.06 14.08 28.14
C SER A 282 2.78 13.59 28.86
N GLU A 283 2.30 12.40 28.49
CA GLU A 283 1.14 11.75 29.13
C GLU A 283 1.52 11.01 30.42
N ASN A 284 2.72 10.40 30.45
CA ASN A 284 3.26 9.69 31.61
C ASN A 284 4.36 10.52 32.26
N ARG A 285 3.99 11.62 32.93
CA ARG A 285 4.94 12.39 33.76
C ARG A 285 5.53 11.47 34.84
N TRP A 286 6.84 11.20 34.73
CA TRP A 286 7.64 10.56 35.77
C TRP A 286 7.92 11.52 36.91
#